data_AF-A0A7K9GU95-F1
#
_entry.id   AF-A0A7K9GU95-F1
#
_cell.length_a   1.000
_cell.length_b   1.000
_cell.length_c   1.000
_cell.angle_alpha   90.00
_cell.angle_beta   90.00
_cell.angle_gamma   90.00
#
_symmetry.space_group_name_H-M   'P 1'
#
loop_
_entity.id
_entity.type
_entity.pdbx_description
1 polymer ?
#
loop_
_entity_poly.entity_id
_entity_poly.type
_entity_poly.pdbx_seq_one_letter_code
_entity_poly.pdbx_strand_id
1 'polypeptide(L)'
;LLCRPSSGCAQVLSCPGHSPVTSLAWAPSGERLLSASPVDTAMLVWDVSTETCVQLQWFGGGGVTYLAWSPDGSKVLAATPSAVFR
;
A
#
# COMPACT_ATOMS: atom_id res chain seq x y z
N LEU A 1 20.31 3.19 -16.34
CA LEU A 1 20.80 1.90 -15.81
C LEU A 1 19.69 1.29 -14.97
N LEU A 2 18.82 0.46 -15.56
CA LEU A 2 17.80 -0.26 -14.80
C LEU A 2 18.48 -1.48 -14.17
N CYS A 3 18.86 -1.35 -12.90
CA CYS A 3 19.38 -2.48 -12.14
C CYS A 3 18.26 -3.52 -12.06
N ARG A 4 18.43 -4.65 -12.73
CA ARG A 4 17.47 -5.75 -12.66
C ARG A 4 17.57 -6.29 -11.23
N PRO A 5 16.49 -6.26 -10.41
CA PRO A 5 16.57 -6.75 -9.05
C PRO A 5 16.92 -8.24 -9.11
N SER A 6 18.07 -8.61 -8.57
CA SER A 6 18.41 -10.00 -8.33
C SER A 6 17.72 -10.44 -7.04
N SER A 7 17.35 -11.72 -6.95
CA SER A 7 16.71 -12.30 -5.75
C SER A 7 17.56 -12.18 -4.49
N GLY A 8 18.86 -11.88 -4.61
CA GLY A 8 19.76 -11.58 -3.48
C GLY A 8 19.65 -10.15 -2.93
N CYS A 9 18.93 -9.24 -3.60
CA CYS A 9 18.68 -7.86 -3.16
C CYS A 9 17.19 -7.57 -2.94
N ALA A 10 16.33 -8.60 -2.98
CA ALA A 10 14.91 -8.46 -2.77
C ALA A 10 14.59 -8.59 -1.28
N GLN A 11 13.80 -7.66 -0.77
CA GLN A 11 13.38 -7.63 0.62
C GLN A 11 11.87 -7.75 0.71
N VAL A 12 11.41 -8.55 1.67
CA VAL A 12 9.98 -8.80 1.86
C VAL A 12 9.46 -7.85 2.94
N LEU A 13 8.61 -6.92 2.52
CA LEU A 13 7.80 -6.12 3.42
C LEU A 13 6.58 -6.95 3.83
N SER A 14 6.35 -7.13 5.13
CA SER A 14 5.22 -7.93 5.63
C SER A 14 4.66 -7.37 6.94
N CYS A 15 3.35 -7.51 7.11
CA CYS A 15 2.63 -7.10 8.30
C CYS A 15 1.66 -8.23 8.69
N PRO A 16 1.67 -8.70 9.95
CA PRO A 16 0.82 -9.82 10.37
C PRO A 16 -0.66 -9.56 10.07
N GLY A 17 -1.31 -10.54 9.43
CA GLY A 17 -2.73 -10.45 9.06
C GLY A 17 -3.02 -9.68 7.77
N HIS A 18 -2.03 -8.98 7.18
CA HIS A 18 -2.21 -8.24 5.93
C HIS A 18 -1.92 -9.10 4.70
N SER A 19 -2.84 -10.01 4.37
CA SER A 19 -2.72 -10.94 3.24
C SER A 19 -4.10 -11.44 2.76
N PRO A 20 -4.33 -11.59 1.45
CA PRO A 20 -3.39 -11.31 0.35
C PRO A 20 -3.29 -9.81 0.05
N VAL A 21 -2.09 -9.35 -0.30
CA VAL A 21 -1.90 -8.00 -0.86
C VAL A 21 -2.25 -8.03 -2.34
N THR A 22 -3.29 -7.30 -2.74
CA THR A 22 -3.77 -7.28 -4.14
C THR A 22 -3.74 -5.89 -4.76
N SER A 23 -3.43 -4.85 -3.99
CA SER A 23 -3.32 -3.48 -4.49
C SER A 23 -2.12 -2.77 -3.89
N LEU A 24 -1.42 -1.99 -4.70
CA LEU A 24 -0.21 -1.25 -4.36
C LEU A 24 -0.21 0.12 -5.06
N ALA A 25 0.32 1.14 -4.41
CA ALA A 25 0.54 2.45 -5.02
C ALA A 25 1.79 3.14 -4.45
N TRP A 26 2.71 3.53 -5.32
CA TRP A 26 3.87 4.32 -4.93
C TRP A 26 3.50 5.78 -4.73
N ALA A 27 4.09 6.40 -3.71
CA ALA A 27 4.17 7.85 -3.65
C ALA A 27 5.03 8.38 -4.80
N PRO A 28 4.72 9.56 -5.39
CA PRO A 28 5.55 10.19 -6.41
C PRO A 28 6.98 10.47 -5.95
N SER A 29 7.21 10.66 -4.65
CA SER A 29 8.56 10.81 -4.09
C SER A 29 9.39 9.52 -4.15
N GLY A 30 8.75 8.35 -4.29
CA GLY A 30 9.41 7.04 -4.28
C GLY A 30 9.85 6.56 -2.89
N GLU A 31 9.55 7.30 -1.82
CA GLU A 31 9.96 6.93 -0.45
C GLU A 31 8.91 6.07 0.27
N ARG A 32 7.64 6.19 -0.16
CA ARG A 32 6.50 5.53 0.47
C ARG A 32 5.77 4.64 -0.52
N LEU A 33 5.27 3.52 -0.01
CA LEU A 33 4.41 2.60 -0.75
C LEU A 33 3.12 2.40 0.05
N LEU A 34 1.98 2.35 -0.63
CA LEU A 34 0.74 1.85 -0.05
C LEU A 34 0.55 0.39 -0.40
N SER A 35 -0.02 -0.38 0.52
CA SER A 35 -0.60 -1.70 0.23
C SER A 35 -1.99 -1.83 0.81
N ALA A 36 -2.80 -2.65 0.15
CA ALA A 36 -4.13 -3.00 0.60
C ALA A 36 -4.43 -4.48 0.35
N SER A 37 -5.33 -4.98 1.20
CA SER A 37 -5.85 -6.33 1.18
C SER A 37 -7.38 -6.27 1.04
N PRO A 38 -7.97 -7.17 0.22
CA PRO A 38 -9.41 -7.23 0.06
C PRO A 38 -10.10 -7.97 1.21
N VAL A 39 -9.35 -8.57 2.14
CA VAL A 39 -9.90 -9.39 3.24
C VAL A 39 -9.72 -8.77 4.63
N ASP A 40 -8.91 -7.72 4.75
CA ASP A 40 -8.83 -6.91 5.97
C ASP A 40 -9.31 -5.48 5.71
N THR A 41 -9.41 -4.69 6.77
CA THR A 41 -9.90 -3.30 6.72
C THR A 41 -8.76 -2.28 6.83
N ALA A 42 -7.55 -2.69 6.48
CA ALA A 42 -6.34 -1.90 6.61
C ALA A 42 -5.77 -1.49 5.25
N MET A 43 -5.31 -0.26 5.19
CA MET A 43 -4.28 0.15 4.24
C MET A 43 -2.97 0.32 5.01
N LEU A 44 -1.87 -0.19 4.48
CA LEU A 44 -0.56 0.04 5.08
C LEU A 44 0.19 1.09 4.28
N VAL A 45 0.87 1.99 5.00
CA VAL A 45 1.85 2.91 4.43
C VAL A 45 3.23 2.44 4.85
N TRP A 46 4.04 2.06 3.88
CA TRP A 46 5.39 1.58 4.07
C TRP A 46 6.39 2.72 3.95
N ASP A 47 7.33 2.81 4.89
CA ASP A 47 8.65 3.36 4.64
C ASP A 47 9.49 2.27 3.96
N VAL A 48 9.85 2.47 2.70
CA VAL A 48 10.64 1.45 2.01
C VAL A 48 12.10 1.49 2.45
N SER A 49 12.60 2.65 2.88
CA SER A 49 14.00 2.80 3.32
C SER A 49 14.26 2.20 4.69
N THR A 50 13.29 2.28 5.60
CA THR A 50 13.40 1.73 6.96
C THR A 50 12.64 0.43 7.16
N GLU A 51 12.00 -0.10 6.11
CA GLU A 51 11.26 -1.37 6.13
C GLU A 51 10.11 -1.42 7.15
N THR A 52 9.59 -0.26 7.54
CA THR A 52 8.51 -0.15 8.53
C THR A 52 7.20 0.17 7.84
N CYS A 53 6.09 -0.15 8.50
CA CYS A 53 4.78 0.33 8.06
C CYS A 53 3.97 0.90 9.22
N VAL A 54 3.03 1.75 8.84
CA VAL A 54 1.95 2.19 9.71
C VAL A 54 0.62 1.75 9.12
N GLN A 55 -0.29 1.33 9.99
CA GLN A 55 -1.63 0.92 9.59
C GLN A 55 -2.57 2.12 9.60
N LEU A 56 -3.20 2.37 8.46
CA LEU A 56 -4.34 3.26 8.33
C LEU A 56 -5.60 2.42 8.36
N GLN A 57 -6.18 2.32 9.55
CA GLN A 57 -7.41 1.59 9.79
C GLN A 57 -8.61 2.38 9.29
N TRP A 58 -9.53 1.67 8.66
CA TRP A 58 -10.76 2.26 8.15
C TRP A 58 -11.94 1.36 8.56
N PHE A 59 -13.07 1.98 8.90
CA PHE A 59 -14.16 1.31 9.64
C PHE A 59 -15.38 0.93 8.79
N GLY A 60 -15.27 0.85 7.46
CA GLY A 60 -16.45 0.63 6.58
C GLY A 60 -16.30 -0.46 5.51
N GLY A 61 -17.43 -1.00 5.04
CA GLY A 61 -17.61 -1.43 3.64
C GLY A 61 -16.78 -2.59 3.05
N GLY A 62 -15.97 -3.32 3.81
CA GLY A 62 -15.16 -4.44 3.31
C GLY A 62 -13.72 -4.05 2.95
N GLY A 63 -12.95 -5.01 2.43
CA GLY A 63 -11.53 -4.78 2.18
C GLY A 63 -11.24 -3.93 0.94
N VAL A 64 -10.08 -3.27 0.98
CA VAL A 64 -9.68 -2.29 -0.02
C VAL A 64 -9.18 -3.02 -1.27
N THR A 65 -9.76 -2.67 -2.42
CA THR A 65 -9.48 -3.30 -3.71
C THR A 65 -8.66 -2.41 -4.64
N TYR A 66 -8.59 -1.10 -4.36
CA TYR A 66 -7.84 -0.15 -5.17
C TYR A 66 -7.21 0.96 -4.33
N LEU A 67 -6.01 1.37 -4.73
CA LEU A 67 -5.22 2.43 -4.12
C LEU A 67 -4.60 3.33 -5.19
N ALA A 68 -4.53 4.62 -4.93
CA ALA A 68 -3.76 5.56 -5.73
C ALA A 68 -3.20 6.70 -4.87
N TRP A 69 -1.98 7.11 -5.17
CA TRP A 69 -1.46 8.40 -4.70
C TRP A 69 -1.82 9.51 -5.68
N SER A 70 -2.10 10.69 -5.14
CA SER A 70 -2.18 11.91 -5.94
C SER A 70 -0.83 12.22 -6.60
N PRO A 71 -0.81 12.86 -7.78
CA PRO A 71 0.42 13.21 -8.48
C PRO A 71 1.35 14.14 -7.69
N ASP A 72 0.79 15.02 -6.85
CA ASP A 72 1.54 15.91 -5.95
C ASP A 72 1.94 15.23 -4.63
N GLY A 73 1.41 14.03 -4.39
CA GLY A 73 1.62 13.22 -3.21
C GLY A 73 1.02 13.76 -1.90
N SER A 74 0.10 14.72 -1.98
CA SER A 74 -0.56 15.27 -0.80
C SER A 74 -1.75 14.43 -0.32
N LYS A 75 -2.26 13.53 -1.17
CA LYS A 75 -3.50 12.77 -0.97
C LYS A 75 -3.36 11.33 -1.42
N VAL A 76 -4.21 10.49 -0.83
CA VAL A 76 -4.40 9.08 -1.19
C VAL A 76 -5.86 8.87 -1.54
N LEU A 77 -6.12 8.05 -2.56
CA LEU A 77 -7.45 7.52 -2.84
C LEU A 77 -7.44 6.02 -2.54
N ALA A 78 -8.51 5.54 -1.92
CA ALA A 78 -8.76 4.14 -1.71
C ALA A 78 -10.18 3.80 -2.16
N ALA A 79 -10.41 2.58 -2.65
CA ALA A 79 -11.75 2.12 -2.95
C ALA A 79 -11.96 0.67 -2.51
N THR A 80 -13.17 0.40 -2.02
CA THR A 80 -13.73 -0.94 -1.86
C THR A 80 -14.67 -1.21 -3.04
N PRO A 81 -15.24 -2.41 -3.18
CA PRO A 81 -16.25 -2.67 -4.20
C PRO A 81 -17.49 -1.75 -4.13
N SER A 82 -17.75 -1.13 -2.97
CA SER A 82 -18.99 -0.37 -2.72
C SER A 82 -18.78 1.12 -2.55
N ALA A 83 -17.56 1.59 -2.29
CA ALA A 83 -17.32 2.99 -1.93
C ALA A 83 -15.88 3.44 -2.19
N VAL A 84 -15.70 4.76 -2.30
CA VAL A 84 -14.43 5.43 -2.56
C VAL A 84 -14.12 6.41 -1.43
N PHE A 85 -12.85 6.46 -1.04
CA PHE A 85 -12.30 7.25 0.05
C PHE A 85 -11.14 8.09 -0.46
N ARG A 86 -10.97 9.27 0.15
CA ARG A 86 -9.90 10.23 -0.12
C ARG A 86 -9.22 10.65 1.18
#